data_AF-A0A261GA10-F1
#
_entry.id   AF-A0A261GA10-F1
#
_cell.length_a   1.000
_cell.length_b   1.000
_cell.length_c   1.000
_cell.angle_alpha   90.00
_cell.angle_beta   90.00
_cell.angle_gamma   90.00
#
_symmetry.space_group_name_H-M   'P 1'
#
loop_
_entity.id
_entity.type
_entity.pdbx_description
1 polymer ?
#
loop_
_entity_poly.entity_id
_entity_poly.type
_entity_poly.pdbx_seq_one_letter_code
_entity_poly.pdbx_strand_id
1 'polypeptide(L)'
;MAGNGRKSKKGAIPVLRSDGEKRGPNLPSTRPDGEEWLERTVKEYEAWRTSPQAQRMGTEPDWYALQDLMFIKDLFYRRPSAILASEIRMREALFGGSPAARQALKFDAPQPDDMAASTGLSDTQGARNERVNHVRAAALGLRVVNGGG
;
A
#
# COMPACT_ATOMS: atom_id res chain seq x y z
N MET A 1 42.40 14.45 -1.15
CA MET A 1 41.49 13.33 -0.83
C MET A 1 40.07 13.86 -0.87
N ALA A 2 39.37 13.74 -2.00
CA ALA A 2 37.98 14.18 -2.12
C ALA A 2 37.05 13.05 -1.67
N GLY A 3 36.24 13.31 -0.64
CA GLY A 3 35.25 12.37 -0.14
C GLY A 3 34.12 12.18 -1.14
N ASN A 4 34.06 11.02 -1.78
CA ASN A 4 32.95 10.64 -2.64
C ASN A 4 31.69 10.47 -1.78
N GLY A 5 30.81 11.47 -1.82
CA GLY A 5 29.48 11.42 -1.23
C GLY A 5 28.63 10.34 -1.90
N ARG A 6 28.65 9.11 -1.37
CA ARG A 6 27.62 8.12 -1.66
C ARG A 6 26.31 8.64 -1.09
N LYS A 7 25.49 9.26 -1.94
CA LYS A 7 24.06 9.45 -1.65
C LYS A 7 23.46 8.06 -1.45
N SER A 8 23.03 7.76 -0.22
CA SER A 8 22.24 6.57 0.09
C SER A 8 21.00 6.59 -0.81
N LYS A 9 20.82 5.56 -1.65
CA LYS A 9 19.54 5.31 -2.33
C LYS A 9 18.52 5.07 -1.22
N LYS A 10 17.68 6.06 -0.92
CA LYS A 10 16.50 5.88 -0.07
C LYS A 10 15.76 4.67 -0.64
N GLY A 11 15.66 3.60 0.15
CA GLY A 11 15.01 2.36 -0.28
C GLY A 11 13.61 2.69 -0.76
N ALA A 12 13.36 2.47 -2.05
CA ALA A 12 12.01 2.51 -2.59
C ALA A 12 11.19 1.48 -1.81
N ILE A 13 10.02 1.87 -1.29
CA ILE A 13 9.09 0.94 -0.68
C ILE A 13 8.40 0.24 -1.86
N PRO A 14 8.70 -1.02 -2.18
CA PRO A 14 8.13 -1.63 -3.38
C PRO A 14 6.59 -1.65 -3.29
N VAL A 15 5.94 -1.26 -4.39
CA VAL A 15 4.48 -1.41 -4.54
C VAL A 15 4.15 -2.88 -4.40
N LEU A 16 3.27 -3.22 -3.45
CA LEU A 16 2.96 -4.62 -3.19
C LEU A 16 2.05 -5.19 -4.26
N ARG A 17 2.60 -6.15 -5.01
CA ARG A 17 1.87 -6.99 -5.95
C ARG A 17 1.94 -8.42 -5.48
N SER A 18 0.90 -9.21 -5.78
CA SER A 18 0.92 -10.63 -5.48
C SER A 18 1.99 -11.28 -6.36
N ASP A 19 2.84 -12.08 -5.75
CA ASP A 19 3.89 -12.89 -6.41
C ASP A 19 3.52 -14.37 -6.47
N GLY A 20 2.32 -14.74 -6.01
CA GLY A 20 1.85 -16.11 -5.96
C GLY A 20 2.52 -16.99 -4.90
N GLU A 21 3.45 -16.45 -4.10
CA GLU A 21 4.13 -17.23 -3.06
C GLU A 21 3.29 -17.32 -1.79
N LYS A 22 3.19 -18.54 -1.26
CA LYS A 22 2.58 -18.83 0.03
C LYS A 22 3.59 -18.65 1.15
N ARG A 23 3.29 -17.78 2.12
CA ARG A 23 4.18 -17.47 3.25
C ARG A 23 3.58 -17.84 4.60
N GLY A 24 4.41 -17.80 5.63
CA GLY A 24 4.00 -18.01 7.02
C GLY A 24 3.72 -19.47 7.39
N PRO A 25 3.45 -19.72 8.67
CA PRO A 25 3.12 -21.05 9.17
C PRO A 25 1.74 -21.49 8.68
N ASN A 26 1.44 -22.79 8.84
CA ASN A 26 0.08 -23.27 8.68
C ASN A 26 -0.80 -22.78 9.84
N LEU A 27 -2.10 -22.64 9.59
CA LEU A 27 -3.05 -22.45 10.68
C LEU A 27 -2.99 -23.71 11.57
N PRO A 28 -3.00 -23.57 12.90
CA PRO A 28 -3.10 -24.73 13.80
C PRO A 28 -4.32 -25.58 13.46
N SER A 29 -4.24 -26.90 13.65
CA SER A 29 -5.34 -27.81 13.32
C SER A 29 -6.63 -27.47 14.05
N THR A 30 -6.53 -27.01 15.30
CA THR A 30 -7.65 -26.58 16.13
C THR A 30 -7.46 -25.14 16.59
N ARG A 31 -8.56 -24.48 16.93
CA ARG A 31 -8.55 -23.15 17.55
C ARG A 31 -7.89 -23.19 18.94
N PRO A 32 -7.47 -22.04 19.49
CA PRO A 32 -6.94 -21.94 20.85
C PRO A 32 -7.89 -22.49 21.94
N ASP A 33 -9.20 -22.49 21.72
CA ASP A 33 -10.21 -23.04 22.62
C ASP A 33 -10.46 -24.56 22.43
N GLY A 34 -9.69 -25.22 21.55
CA GLY A 34 -9.76 -26.66 21.27
C GLY A 34 -10.80 -27.05 20.23
N GLU A 35 -11.60 -26.11 19.73
CA GLU A 35 -12.65 -26.36 18.75
C GLU A 35 -12.14 -26.28 17.30
N GLU A 36 -12.91 -26.82 16.37
CA GLU A 36 -12.60 -26.72 14.94
C GLU A 36 -12.78 -25.29 14.39
N TRP A 37 -11.91 -24.93 13.45
CA TRP A 37 -12.03 -23.68 12.70
C TRP A 37 -13.26 -23.72 11.78
N LEU A 38 -13.91 -22.57 11.59
CA LEU A 38 -14.86 -22.43 10.48
C LEU A 38 -14.10 -22.52 9.16
N GLU A 39 -14.70 -23.17 8.16
CA GLU A 39 -14.13 -23.30 6.81
C GLU A 39 -13.76 -21.94 6.21
N ARG A 40 -14.60 -20.91 6.46
CA ARG A 40 -14.34 -19.53 6.06
C ARG A 40 -13.03 -19.00 6.64
N THR A 41 -12.76 -19.26 7.92
CA THR A 41 -11.57 -18.78 8.62
C THR A 41 -10.32 -19.42 8.03
N VAL A 42 -10.37 -20.72 7.73
CA VAL A 42 -9.28 -21.44 7.05
C VAL A 42 -9.01 -20.83 5.67
N LYS A 43 -10.07 -20.64 4.86
CA LYS A 43 -9.97 -20.00 3.53
C LYS A 43 -9.39 -18.60 3.60
N GLU A 44 -9.82 -17.81 4.58
CA GLU A 44 -9.34 -16.45 4.76
C GLU A 44 -7.86 -16.41 5.17
N TYR A 45 -7.43 -17.26 6.11
CA TYR A 45 -6.02 -17.37 6.48
C TYR A 45 -5.15 -17.75 5.30
N GLU A 46 -5.58 -18.72 4.49
CA GLU A 46 -4.87 -19.10 3.27
C GLU A 46 -4.80 -17.96 2.25
N ALA A 47 -5.87 -17.17 2.10
CA ALA A 47 -5.87 -15.98 1.26
C ALA A 47 -4.83 -14.95 1.74
N TRP A 48 -4.72 -14.73 3.06
CA TRP A 48 -3.67 -13.88 3.65
C TRP A 48 -2.27 -14.38 3.30
N ARG A 49 -2.01 -15.69 3.41
CA ARG A 49 -0.68 -16.28 3.13
C ARG A 49 -0.22 -16.11 1.69
N THR A 50 -1.14 -16.00 0.74
CA THR A 50 -0.86 -15.77 -0.70
C THR A 50 -1.06 -14.32 -1.13
N SER A 51 -1.46 -13.45 -0.21
CA SER A 51 -1.73 -12.05 -0.51
C SER A 51 -0.43 -11.23 -0.58
N PRO A 52 -0.43 -10.08 -1.26
CA PRO A 52 0.70 -9.17 -1.20
C PRO A 52 1.09 -8.81 0.24
N GLN A 53 0.12 -8.65 1.15
CA GLN A 53 0.34 -8.30 2.55
C GLN A 53 1.31 -9.27 3.26
N ALA A 54 1.31 -10.54 2.87
CA ALA A 54 2.23 -11.55 3.42
C ALA A 54 3.71 -11.20 3.22
N GLN A 55 4.07 -10.45 2.18
CA GLN A 55 5.46 -9.99 1.96
C GLN A 55 5.94 -9.03 3.06
N ARG A 56 5.02 -8.38 3.80
CA ARG A 56 5.36 -7.52 4.95
C ARG A 56 5.39 -8.28 6.28
N MET A 57 4.85 -9.49 6.34
CA MET A 57 4.84 -10.35 7.53
C MET A 57 6.18 -11.11 7.62
N GLY A 58 7.22 -10.36 7.96
CA GLY A 58 8.62 -10.80 7.91
C GLY A 58 9.07 -11.60 9.13
N THR A 59 8.27 -11.63 10.20
CA THR A 59 8.63 -12.28 11.46
C THR A 59 7.50 -13.18 11.97
N GLU A 60 7.85 -14.19 12.76
CA GLU A 60 6.88 -15.11 13.37
C GLU A 60 5.80 -14.41 14.21
N PRO A 61 6.12 -13.37 15.03
CA PRO A 61 5.12 -12.58 15.74
C PRO A 61 4.05 -11.95 14.84
N ASP A 62 4.39 -11.54 13.61
CA ASP A 62 3.40 -10.99 12.67
C ASP A 62 2.33 -12.06 12.35
N TRP A 63 2.78 -13.31 12.15
CA TRP A 63 1.91 -14.44 11.86
C TRP A 63 1.05 -14.83 13.05
N TYR A 64 1.58 -14.80 14.27
CA TYR A 64 0.78 -15.03 15.48
C TYR A 64 -0.31 -13.97 15.65
N ALA A 65 0.00 -12.69 15.41
CA ALA A 65 -0.99 -11.62 15.46
C ALA A 65 -2.11 -11.79 14.41
N LEU A 66 -1.80 -12.34 13.22
CA LEU A 66 -2.80 -12.71 12.22
C LEU A 66 -3.64 -13.92 12.66
N GLN A 67 -3.04 -14.93 13.28
CA GLN A 67 -3.78 -16.08 13.82
C GLN A 67 -4.76 -15.65 14.93
N ASP A 68 -4.37 -14.71 15.80
CA ASP A 68 -5.29 -14.14 16.79
C ASP A 68 -6.46 -13.40 16.12
N LEU A 69 -6.19 -12.64 15.04
CA LEU A 69 -7.25 -12.03 14.25
C LEU A 69 -8.20 -13.09 13.67
N MET A 70 -7.68 -14.20 13.13
CA MET A 70 -8.50 -15.30 12.64
C MET A 70 -9.38 -15.89 13.76
N PHE A 71 -8.83 -16.08 14.96
CA PHE A 71 -9.59 -16.57 16.11
C PHE A 71 -10.74 -15.63 16.49
N ILE A 72 -10.47 -14.33 16.59
CA ILE A 72 -11.50 -13.33 16.92
C ILE A 72 -12.58 -13.25 15.85
N LYS A 73 -12.21 -13.35 14.57
CA LYS A 73 -13.17 -13.40 13.45
C LYS A 73 -14.04 -14.66 13.49
N ASP A 74 -13.44 -15.80 13.82
CA ASP A 74 -14.17 -17.06 13.98
C ASP A 74 -15.23 -16.95 15.09
N LEU A 75 -14.83 -16.43 16.26
CA LEU A 75 -15.75 -16.15 17.37
C LEU A 75 -16.87 -15.19 16.97
N PHE A 76 -16.55 -14.12 16.23
CA PHE A 76 -17.53 -13.16 15.75
C PHE A 76 -18.56 -13.79 14.80
N TYR A 77 -18.14 -14.67 13.88
CA TYR A 77 -19.08 -15.31 12.97
C TYR A 77 -19.99 -16.32 13.66
N ARG A 78 -19.56 -16.92 14.76
CA ARG A 78 -20.40 -17.79 15.58
C ARG A 78 -21.34 -16.99 16.49
N ARG A 79 -20.82 -15.93 17.11
CA ARG A 79 -21.56 -15.08 18.05
C ARG A 79 -21.17 -13.62 17.84
N PRO A 80 -21.90 -12.90 16.96
CA PRO A 80 -21.59 -11.51 16.66
C PRO A 80 -21.68 -10.62 17.90
N SER A 81 -20.70 -9.74 18.08
CA SER A 81 -20.74 -8.70 19.11
C SER A 81 -20.07 -7.42 18.61
N ALA A 82 -20.53 -6.27 19.11
CA ALA A 82 -19.97 -4.98 18.75
C ALA A 82 -18.49 -4.85 19.18
N ILE A 83 -18.15 -5.44 20.34
CA ILE A 83 -16.78 -5.44 20.89
C ILE A 83 -15.83 -6.23 19.98
N LEU A 84 -16.24 -7.44 19.56
CA LEU A 84 -15.45 -8.23 18.62
C LEU A 84 -15.32 -7.51 17.27
N ALA A 85 -16.42 -6.90 16.77
CA ALA A 85 -16.37 -6.13 15.54
C ALA A 85 -15.40 -4.94 15.60
N SER A 86 -15.33 -4.22 16.73
CA SER A 86 -14.36 -3.14 16.89
C SER A 86 -12.91 -3.64 16.93
N GLU A 87 -12.65 -4.74 17.64
CA GLU A 87 -11.31 -5.33 17.73
C GLU A 87 -10.83 -5.86 16.37
N ILE A 88 -11.73 -6.52 15.62
CA ILE A 88 -11.46 -6.97 14.25
C ILE A 88 -11.07 -5.79 13.36
N ARG A 89 -11.83 -4.68 13.39
CA ARG A 89 -11.50 -3.49 12.59
C ARG A 89 -10.14 -2.91 12.95
N MET A 90 -9.81 -2.84 14.24
CA MET A 90 -8.53 -2.33 14.70
C MET A 90 -7.36 -3.20 14.20
N ARG A 91 -7.48 -4.51 14.31
CA ARG A 91 -6.44 -5.46 13.86
C ARG A 91 -6.34 -5.54 12.34
N GLU A 92 -7.46 -5.57 11.62
CA GLU A 92 -7.44 -5.54 10.14
C GLU A 92 -6.79 -4.27 9.60
N ALA A 93 -6.90 -3.15 10.32
CA ALA A 93 -6.22 -1.91 9.96
C ALA A 93 -4.69 -2.03 10.02
N LEU A 94 -4.15 -2.82 10.95
CA LEU A 94 -2.69 -3.07 11.05
C LEU A 94 -2.17 -3.88 9.88
N PHE A 95 -2.96 -4.83 9.38
CA PHE A 95 -2.55 -5.72 8.29
C PHE A 95 -2.92 -5.23 6.89
N GLY A 96 -3.72 -4.16 6.75
CA GLY A 96 -4.20 -3.73 5.44
C GLY A 96 -5.29 -4.66 4.88
N GLY A 97 -6.16 -5.19 5.73
CA GLY A 97 -7.24 -6.09 5.33
C GLY A 97 -8.30 -5.37 4.48
N SER A 98 -8.62 -4.13 4.83
CA SER A 98 -9.55 -3.29 4.08
C SER A 98 -8.83 -2.40 3.05
N PRO A 99 -9.52 -1.95 1.98
CA PRO A 99 -8.97 -0.97 1.05
C PRO A 99 -8.51 0.33 1.74
N ALA A 100 -9.30 0.83 2.69
CA ALA A 100 -8.96 2.02 3.46
C ALA A 100 -7.69 1.82 4.30
N ALA A 101 -7.52 0.64 4.91
CA ALA A 101 -6.31 0.29 5.65
C ALA A 101 -5.07 0.23 4.73
N ARG A 102 -5.21 -0.35 3.52
CA ARG A 102 -4.12 -0.36 2.53
C ARG A 102 -3.69 1.04 2.10
N GLN A 103 -4.65 1.94 1.89
CA GLN A 103 -4.38 3.35 1.61
C GLN A 103 -3.65 4.03 2.77
N ALA A 104 -4.14 3.85 4.01
CA ALA A 104 -3.53 4.42 5.21
C ALA A 104 -2.08 3.94 5.42
N LEU A 105 -1.82 2.66 5.14
CA LEU A 105 -0.50 2.05 5.21
C LEU A 105 0.38 2.31 3.97
N LYS A 106 -0.12 3.06 2.98
CA LYS A 106 0.57 3.40 1.74
C LYS A 106 1.07 2.17 0.99
N PHE A 107 0.27 1.10 0.92
CA PHE A 107 0.62 -0.11 0.19
C PHE A 107 0.72 0.12 -1.32
N ASP A 108 -0.14 1.02 -1.85
CA ASP A 108 -0.25 1.35 -3.26
C ASP A 108 0.37 2.73 -3.62
N ALA A 109 1.13 3.34 -2.70
CA ALA A 109 1.67 4.68 -2.93
C ALA A 109 2.74 4.66 -4.04
N PRO A 110 2.60 5.51 -5.10
CA PRO A 110 3.61 5.65 -6.13
C PRO A 110 4.95 6.01 -5.52
N GLN A 111 6.02 5.40 -6.03
CA GLN A 111 7.37 5.74 -5.60
C GLN A 111 7.78 7.11 -6.14
N PRO A 112 8.73 7.82 -5.48
CA PRO A 112 9.30 9.06 -6.02
C PRO A 112 9.81 8.89 -7.45
N ASP A 113 10.31 7.70 -7.78
CA ASP A 113 10.82 7.35 -9.10
C ASP A 113 9.70 7.12 -10.14
N ASP A 114 8.49 6.74 -9.72
CA ASP A 114 7.33 6.64 -10.63
C ASP A 114 6.89 8.02 -11.12
N MET A 115 7.05 9.05 -10.29
CA MET A 115 6.79 10.44 -10.65
C MET A 115 7.89 11.03 -11.55
N ALA A 116 9.12 10.53 -11.48
CA ALA A 116 10.22 10.92 -12.37
C ALA A 116 10.02 10.42 -13.82
N ALA A 117 9.26 9.34 -14.01
CA ALA A 117 8.85 8.91 -15.36
C ALA A 117 7.79 9.85 -15.97
N SER A 118 7.02 10.56 -15.14
CA SER A 118 5.98 11.50 -15.60
C SER A 118 6.50 12.90 -15.95
N THR A 119 7.73 13.25 -15.55
CA THR A 119 8.33 14.56 -15.87
C THR A 119 8.58 14.79 -17.36
N GLY A 120 8.52 13.74 -18.20
CA GLY A 120 8.56 13.88 -19.66
C GLY A 120 7.27 14.41 -20.30
N LEU A 121 6.16 14.49 -19.56
CA LEU A 121 4.90 15.09 -20.04
C LEU A 121 4.78 16.58 -19.69
N SER A 122 5.51 17.05 -18.67
CA SER A 122 5.50 18.44 -18.21
C SER A 122 6.06 19.42 -19.25
N ASP A 123 6.98 18.98 -20.11
CA ASP A 123 7.51 19.79 -21.22
C ASP A 123 6.44 20.16 -22.25
N THR A 124 5.44 19.28 -22.45
CA THR A 124 4.34 19.57 -23.38
C THR A 124 3.38 20.62 -22.85
N GLN A 125 3.26 20.74 -21.52
CA GLN A 125 2.34 21.66 -20.86
C GLN A 125 2.95 23.06 -20.75
N GLY A 126 4.26 23.17 -20.50
CA GLY A 126 5.01 24.42 -20.60
C GLY A 126 4.98 25.01 -22.01
N ALA A 127 5.33 24.21 -23.03
CA ALA A 127 5.32 24.64 -24.43
C ALA A 127 3.92 25.03 -24.92
N ARG A 128 2.85 24.38 -24.42
CA ARG A 128 1.47 24.72 -24.75
C ARG A 128 1.03 26.04 -24.11
N ASN A 129 1.42 26.28 -22.86
CA ASN A 129 1.12 27.54 -22.16
C ASN A 129 1.87 28.73 -22.77
N GLU A 130 3.12 28.56 -23.17
CA GLU A 130 3.90 29.58 -23.88
C GLU A 130 3.28 29.95 -25.23
N ARG A 131 2.84 28.95 -26.01
CA ARG A 131 2.12 29.17 -27.28
C ARG A 131 0.82 29.92 -27.07
N VAL A 132 0.02 29.54 -26.06
CA VAL A 132 -1.25 30.22 -25.75
C VAL A 132 -1.01 31.66 -25.30
N ASN A 133 0.03 31.91 -24.50
CA ASN A 133 0.39 33.26 -24.06
C ASN A 133 0.89 34.13 -25.21
N HIS A 134 1.68 33.58 -26.14
CA HIS A 134 2.12 34.30 -27.33
C HIS A 134 0.96 34.64 -28.27
N VAL A 135 0.01 33.71 -28.49
CA VAL A 135 -1.17 33.96 -29.32
C VAL A 135 -2.06 35.05 -28.69
N ARG A 136 -2.24 35.02 -27.36
CA ARG A 136 -3.00 36.06 -26.64
C ARG A 136 -2.31 37.42 -26.69
N ALA A 137 -0.99 37.46 -26.53
CA ALA A 137 -0.22 38.71 -26.61
C ALA A 137 -0.25 39.32 -28.02
N ALA A 138 -0.16 38.48 -29.07
CA ALA A 138 -0.29 38.92 -30.46
C ALA A 138 -1.67 39.49 -30.77
N ALA A 139 -2.74 38.86 -30.27
CA ALA A 139 -4.11 39.35 -30.42
C ALA A 139 -4.37 40.69 -29.70
N LEU A 140 -3.57 41.01 -28.68
CA LEU A 140 -3.67 42.24 -27.88
C LEU A 140 -2.62 43.30 -28.27
N GLY A 141 -1.78 43.05 -29.28
CA GLY A 141 -0.71 43.96 -29.70
C GLY A 141 0.41 44.16 -28.67
N LEU A 142 0.52 43.27 -27.68
CA LEU A 142 1.47 43.37 -26.58
C LEU A 142 2.76 42.61 -26.91
N ARG A 143 3.91 43.22 -26.61
CA ARG A 143 5.23 42.60 -26.79
C ARG A 143 5.54 41.71 -25.57
N VAL A 144 5.70 40.40 -25.77
CA VAL A 144 6.13 39.47 -24.72
C VAL A 144 7.62 39.69 -24.48
N VAL A 145 8.01 40.06 -23.25
CA VAL A 145 9.41 40.13 -22.82
C VAL A 145 9.77 38.81 -22.14
N ASN A 146 10.66 38.03 -22.75
CA ASN A 146 11.20 36.83 -22.12
C ASN A 146 12.22 37.25 -21.05
N GLY A 147 11.84 37.12 -19.78
CA GLY A 147 12.74 37.33 -18.64
C GLY A 147 13.62 36.11 -18.44
N GLY A 148 14.88 36.20 -18.90
CA GLY A 148 15.94 35.27 -18.55
C GLY A 148 17.07 36.01 -17.83
N GLY A 149 17.30 35.65 -16.56
CA GLY A 149 18.41 36.06 -15.71
C GLY A 149 18.59 35.04 -14.60
#